data_AF-A0A235HX60-F1
#
_entry.id   AF-A0A235HX60-F1
#
_cell.length_a   1.000
_cell.length_b   1.000
_cell.length_c   1.000
_cell.angle_alpha   90.00
_cell.angle_beta   90.00
_cell.angle_gamma   90.00
#
_symmetry.space_group_name_H-M   'P 1'
#
loop_
_entity.id
_entity.type
_entity.pdbx_description
1 polymer ?
#
loop_
_entity_poly.entity_id
_entity_poly.type
_entity_poly.pdbx_seq_one_letter_code
_entity_poly.pdbx_strand_id
1 'polypeptide(L)'
;MGKRYWRRFSTRRTRSHFRSFERLGSNQTKTVDVRILAATNRNLEQLVRLNQFREDLYYRFNVVRIELPPLRDRPEDLEQLTQHFLSSIALRNGIKNLAITSTALKKLRDYDWPGNVRELQNTLERAAVFSGGRTILPEHLIFNQEHQINLNLEQAIAQLEINFIRHALALYPMKSNNVFV
;
A
#
# COMPACT_ATOMS: atom_id res chain seq x y z
N MET A 1 18.36 -6.87 -54.27
CA MET A 1 18.39 -5.39 -54.27
C MET A 1 17.20 -4.87 -55.06
N GLY A 2 16.13 -4.43 -54.39
CA GLY A 2 14.96 -3.83 -55.05
C GLY A 2 14.55 -2.60 -54.26
N LYS A 3 14.94 -1.42 -54.73
CA LYS A 3 14.60 -0.13 -54.10
C LYS A 3 13.56 0.61 -54.95
N ARG A 4 12.65 1.27 -54.23
CA ARG A 4 11.74 2.38 -54.62
C ARG A 4 10.48 1.97 -55.38
N TYR A 5 9.29 2.29 -54.84
CA TYR A 5 8.63 3.60 -54.94
C TYR A 5 7.22 3.48 -54.33
N TRP A 6 6.99 4.04 -53.14
CA TRP A 6 5.61 4.34 -52.70
C TRP A 6 5.27 5.75 -53.17
N ARG A 7 4.37 5.84 -54.16
CA ARG A 7 3.77 7.10 -54.60
C ARG A 7 2.74 7.57 -53.58
N ARG A 8 2.83 8.87 -53.32
CA ARG A 8 1.98 9.75 -52.53
C ARG A 8 0.50 9.63 -52.92
N PHE A 9 -0.35 9.15 -52.01
CA PHE A 9 -1.80 9.40 -52.05
C PHE A 9 -2.19 10.32 -50.89
N SER A 10 -2.35 11.60 -51.23
CA SER A 10 -3.01 12.58 -50.39
C SER A 10 -4.49 12.24 -50.32
N THR A 11 -4.96 11.79 -49.17
CA THR A 11 -6.39 11.79 -48.87
C THR A 11 -6.56 12.48 -47.54
N ARG A 12 -7.31 13.57 -47.55
CA ARG A 12 -7.68 14.38 -46.39
C ARG A 12 -8.19 13.46 -45.27
N ARG A 13 -7.36 13.18 -44.26
CA ARG A 13 -7.83 12.58 -43.01
C ARG A 13 -8.24 13.71 -42.08
N THR A 14 -9.55 13.84 -41.94
CA THR A 14 -10.21 14.55 -40.85
C THR A 14 -9.53 14.20 -39.53
N ARG A 15 -9.01 15.24 -38.86
CA ARG A 15 -8.40 15.19 -37.54
C ARG A 15 -9.48 14.93 -36.48
N SER A 16 -9.50 13.76 -35.86
CA SER A 16 -10.17 13.47 -34.59
C SER A 16 -9.81 12.02 -34.22
N HIS A 17 -9.07 11.66 -33.16
CA HIS A 17 -9.25 11.96 -31.74
C HIS A 17 -7.89 11.76 -31.01
N PHE A 18 -7.37 12.81 -30.37
CA PHE A 18 -6.27 12.88 -29.38
C PHE A 18 -5.37 11.64 -29.16
N ARG A 19 -4.32 11.54 -29.98
CA ARG A 19 -3.11 10.72 -29.72
C ARG A 19 -1.84 11.55 -29.86
N SER A 20 -1.94 12.84 -29.59
CA SER A 20 -0.84 13.78 -29.74
C SER A 20 -0.75 14.75 -28.59
N PHE A 21 0.47 15.12 -28.23
CA PHE A 21 0.75 16.11 -27.19
C PHE A 21 1.89 17.02 -27.63
N GLU A 22 2.01 18.14 -26.92
CA GLU A 22 3.09 19.11 -27.10
C GLU A 22 3.84 19.25 -25.78
N ARG A 23 5.16 19.42 -25.87
CA ARG A 23 5.95 19.78 -24.69
C ARG A 23 5.67 21.25 -24.37
N LEU A 24 5.66 21.61 -23.09
CA LEU A 24 5.56 23.01 -22.69
C LEU A 24 6.70 23.82 -23.35
N GLY A 25 6.35 24.90 -24.04
CA GLY A 25 7.30 25.76 -24.78
C GLY A 25 7.71 25.26 -26.16
N SER A 26 7.11 24.18 -26.68
CA SER A 26 7.39 23.67 -28.03
C SER A 26 6.13 23.66 -28.88
N ASN A 27 6.23 24.17 -30.11
CA ASN A 27 5.13 24.09 -31.10
C ASN A 27 5.19 22.78 -31.91
N GLN A 28 5.99 21.79 -31.49
CA GLN A 28 6.09 20.51 -32.17
C GLN A 28 5.10 19.51 -31.57
N THR A 29 4.03 19.25 -32.31
CA THR A 29 3.07 18.18 -32.01
C THR A 29 3.72 16.80 -32.21
N LYS A 30 3.66 15.94 -31.19
CA LYS A 30 4.12 14.54 -31.28
C LYS A 30 2.95 13.57 -31.20
N THR A 31 2.88 12.64 -32.14
CA THR A 31 1.88 11.56 -32.13
C THR A 31 2.43 10.32 -31.42
N VAL A 32 1.64 9.72 -30.54
CA VAL A 32 1.99 8.51 -29.78
C VAL A 32 0.83 7.52 -29.77
N ASP A 33 1.17 6.23 -29.69
CA ASP A 33 0.21 5.17 -29.39
C ASP A 33 0.43 4.71 -27.95
N VAL A 34 -0.52 5.01 -27.07
CA VAL A 34 -0.41 4.75 -25.62
C VAL A 34 -1.68 4.11 -25.09
N ARG A 35 -1.50 3.16 -24.18
CA ARG A 35 -2.59 2.61 -23.35
C ARG A 35 -2.59 3.36 -22.03
N ILE A 36 -3.71 4.01 -21.72
CA ILE A 36 -3.86 4.77 -20.49
C ILE A 36 -4.54 3.89 -19.45
N LEU A 37 -3.93 3.77 -18.27
CA LEU A 37 -4.51 3.16 -17.07
C LEU A 37 -4.55 4.24 -15.99
N ALA A 38 -5.72 4.47 -15.41
CA ALA A 38 -5.92 5.44 -14.35
C ALA A 38 -6.53 4.74 -13.12
N ALA A 39 -6.13 5.17 -11.93
CA ALA A 39 -6.67 4.68 -10.67
C ALA A 39 -6.90 5.87 -9.73
N THR A 40 -8.00 5.83 -8.98
CA THR A 40 -8.35 6.87 -8.02
C THR A 40 -9.17 6.27 -6.88
N ASN A 41 -8.96 6.78 -5.66
CA ASN A 41 -9.77 6.45 -4.49
C ASN A 41 -10.96 7.41 -4.32
N ARG A 42 -11.10 8.42 -5.19
CA ARG A 42 -12.19 9.40 -5.15
C ARG A 42 -13.31 9.00 -6.10
N ASN A 43 -14.54 9.31 -5.71
CA ASN A 43 -15.70 9.15 -6.59
C ASN A 43 -15.67 10.21 -7.70
N LEU A 44 -15.23 9.81 -8.91
CA LEU A 44 -15.14 10.73 -10.04
C LEU A 44 -16.50 11.27 -10.48
N GLU A 45 -17.57 10.49 -10.37
CA GLU A 45 -18.92 10.94 -10.74
C GLU A 45 -19.36 12.11 -9.84
N GLN A 46 -19.10 12.00 -8.53
CA GLN A 46 -19.35 13.09 -7.59
C GLN A 46 -18.51 14.33 -7.92
N LEU A 47 -17.23 14.15 -8.27
CA LEU A 47 -16.34 15.27 -8.63
C LEU A 47 -16.77 15.97 -9.94
N VAL A 48 -17.32 15.24 -10.90
CA VAL A 48 -17.92 15.81 -12.11
C VAL A 48 -19.14 16.65 -11.74
N ARG A 49 -20.04 16.13 -10.90
CA ARG A 49 -21.23 16.87 -10.43
C ARG A 49 -20.86 18.16 -9.67
N LEU A 50 -19.73 18.15 -8.96
CA LEU A 50 -19.20 19.32 -8.24
C LEU A 50 -18.36 20.27 -9.13
N ASN A 51 -18.28 20.04 -10.45
CA ASN A 51 -17.41 20.78 -11.39
C ASN A 51 -15.93 20.79 -10.99
N GLN A 52 -15.48 19.83 -10.19
CA GLN A 52 -14.08 19.66 -9.78
C GLN A 52 -13.33 18.70 -10.71
N PHE A 53 -14.04 17.99 -11.58
CA PHE A 53 -13.46 17.12 -12.59
C PHE A 53 -14.12 17.34 -13.94
N ARG A 54 -13.30 17.27 -14.99
CA ARG A 54 -13.73 17.48 -16.38
C ARG A 54 -14.59 16.32 -16.87
N GLU A 55 -15.83 16.64 -17.23
CA GLU A 55 -16.81 15.68 -17.73
C GLU A 55 -16.33 14.95 -19.01
N ASP A 56 -15.67 15.68 -19.93
CA ASP A 56 -15.15 15.10 -21.17
C ASP A 56 -14.02 14.08 -20.94
N LEU A 57 -13.23 14.26 -19.86
CA LEU A 57 -12.22 13.27 -19.45
C LEU A 57 -12.86 12.08 -18.74
N TYR A 58 -13.90 12.30 -17.95
CA TYR A 58 -14.61 11.24 -17.25
C TYR A 58 -15.17 10.20 -18.21
N TYR A 59 -15.91 10.62 -19.25
CA TYR A 59 -16.45 9.70 -20.24
C TYR A 59 -15.37 9.00 -21.09
N ARG A 60 -14.18 9.58 -21.22
CA ARG A 60 -13.04 8.94 -21.91
C ARG A 60 -12.31 7.92 -21.04
N PHE A 61 -12.29 8.10 -19.73
CA PHE A 61 -11.68 7.12 -18.80
C PHE A 61 -12.65 6.01 -18.42
N ASN A 62 -13.93 6.31 -18.28
CA ASN A 62 -14.92 5.38 -17.76
C ASN A 62 -15.46 4.42 -18.84
N VAL A 63 -14.59 3.86 -19.66
CA VAL A 63 -14.93 2.85 -20.68
C VAL A 63 -14.98 1.46 -20.05
N VAL A 64 -13.97 1.14 -19.25
CA VAL A 64 -13.90 -0.10 -18.47
C VAL A 64 -13.49 0.27 -17.05
N ARG A 65 -14.40 0.07 -16.10
CA ARG A 65 -14.17 0.32 -14.67
C ARG A 65 -13.95 -1.00 -13.96
N ILE A 66 -12.86 -1.08 -13.20
CA ILE A 66 -12.59 -2.18 -12.27
C ILE A 66 -12.70 -1.60 -10.88
N GLU A 67 -13.71 -2.04 -10.12
CA GLU A 67 -13.81 -1.73 -8.71
C GLU A 67 -12.96 -2.73 -7.92
N LEU A 68 -12.02 -2.19 -7.12
CA LEU A 68 -11.18 -3.01 -6.27
C LEU A 68 -11.87 -3.15 -4.90
N PRO A 69 -12.30 -4.37 -4.52
CA PRO A 69 -12.93 -4.57 -3.23
C PRO A 69 -11.91 -4.32 -2.10
N PRO A 70 -12.35 -3.78 -0.95
CA PRO A 70 -11.52 -3.70 0.25
C PRO A 70 -11.20 -5.10 0.79
N LEU A 71 -10.10 -5.21 1.56
CA LEU A 71 -9.68 -6.49 2.15
C LEU A 71 -10.74 -7.12 3.06
N ARG A 72 -11.59 -6.31 3.71
CA ARG A 72 -12.70 -6.79 4.54
C ARG A 72 -13.72 -7.65 3.79
N ASP A 73 -13.89 -7.40 2.49
CA ASP A 73 -14.83 -8.14 1.64
C ASP A 73 -14.19 -9.41 1.06
N ARG A 74 -12.89 -9.66 1.35
CA ARG A 74 -12.09 -10.80 0.87
C ARG A 74 -11.24 -11.42 1.99
N PRO A 75 -11.87 -11.92 3.07
CA PRO A 75 -11.15 -12.48 4.20
C PRO A 75 -10.31 -13.72 3.84
N GLU A 76 -10.66 -14.43 2.76
CA GLU A 76 -9.91 -15.58 2.24
C GLU A 76 -8.50 -15.23 1.72
N ASP A 77 -8.31 -13.99 1.22
CA ASP A 77 -7.00 -13.52 0.74
C ASP A 77 -6.06 -13.16 1.90
N LEU A 78 -6.62 -12.84 3.07
CA LEU A 78 -5.87 -12.27 4.20
C LEU A 78 -4.75 -13.20 4.68
N GLU A 79 -5.01 -14.50 4.76
CA GLU A 79 -4.02 -15.48 5.23
C GLU A 79 -2.86 -15.63 4.23
N GLN A 80 -3.18 -15.71 2.93
CA GLN A 80 -2.17 -15.81 1.87
C GLN A 80 -1.32 -14.53 1.80
N LEU A 81 -1.96 -13.36 1.89
CA LEU A 81 -1.28 -12.06 1.93
C LEU A 81 -0.38 -11.95 3.17
N THR A 82 -0.87 -12.36 4.33
CA THR A 82 -0.09 -12.37 5.58
C THR A 82 1.16 -13.23 5.41
N GLN A 83 1.02 -14.45 4.90
CA GLN A 83 2.15 -15.34 4.69
C GLN A 83 3.15 -14.76 3.68
N HIS A 84 2.66 -14.15 2.60
CA HIS A 84 3.50 -13.49 1.61
C HIS A 84 4.31 -12.34 2.22
N PHE A 85 3.67 -11.45 2.99
CA PHE A 85 4.35 -10.34 3.63
C PHE A 85 5.35 -10.79 4.68
N LEU A 86 4.99 -11.74 5.55
CA LEU A 86 5.93 -12.28 6.53
C LEU A 86 7.16 -12.89 5.86
N SER A 87 6.98 -13.63 4.76
CA SER A 87 8.11 -14.18 3.99
C SER A 87 9.00 -13.07 3.41
N SER A 88 8.40 -12.02 2.85
CA SER A 88 9.13 -10.87 2.30
C SER A 88 9.90 -10.09 3.39
N ILE A 89 9.26 -9.86 4.54
CA ILE A 89 9.85 -9.18 5.70
C ILE A 89 11.02 -9.99 6.26
N ALA A 90 10.83 -11.31 6.40
CA ALA A 90 11.86 -12.21 6.90
C ALA A 90 13.10 -12.17 6.01
N LEU A 91 12.91 -12.25 4.70
CA LEU A 91 14.01 -12.17 3.73
C LEU A 91 14.74 -10.83 3.79
N ARG A 92 14.00 -9.71 3.80
CA ARG A 92 14.57 -8.35 3.81
C ARG A 92 15.37 -8.06 5.08
N ASN A 93 14.94 -8.63 6.22
CA ASN A 93 15.53 -8.35 7.53
C ASN A 93 16.49 -9.46 8.01
N GLY A 94 16.75 -10.50 7.19
CA GLY A 94 17.61 -11.62 7.55
C GLY A 94 17.08 -12.48 8.70
N ILE A 95 15.75 -12.51 8.91
CA ILE A 95 15.10 -13.26 9.98
C ILE A 95 14.82 -14.68 9.48
N LYS A 96 15.29 -15.70 10.22
CA LYS A 96 15.13 -17.11 9.79
C LYS A 96 13.75 -17.71 10.10
N ASN A 97 13.14 -17.34 11.23
CA ASN A 97 11.95 -18.02 11.78
C ASN A 97 10.83 -17.02 12.13
N LEU A 98 10.49 -16.12 11.20
CA LEU A 98 9.32 -15.25 11.38
C LEU A 98 8.05 -16.05 11.09
N ALA A 99 7.24 -16.24 12.13
CA ALA A 99 5.98 -16.98 12.04
C ALA A 99 4.87 -16.18 12.72
N ILE A 100 3.60 -16.56 12.49
CA ILE A 100 2.45 -15.96 13.16
C ILE A 100 1.62 -17.08 13.82
N THR A 101 1.11 -16.80 15.02
CA THR A 101 0.22 -17.73 15.71
C THR A 101 -1.19 -17.71 15.12
N SER A 102 -1.93 -18.81 15.26
CA SER A 102 -3.34 -18.89 14.83
C SER A 102 -4.23 -17.87 15.56
N THR A 103 -3.93 -17.56 16.82
CA THR A 103 -4.65 -16.53 17.59
C THR A 103 -4.37 -15.13 17.07
N ALA A 104 -3.13 -14.83 16.65
CA ALA A 104 -2.78 -13.57 16.01
C ALA A 104 -3.45 -13.46 14.63
N LEU A 105 -3.45 -14.53 13.84
CA LEU A 105 -4.14 -14.59 12.55
C LEU A 105 -5.65 -14.35 12.70
N LYS A 106 -6.28 -14.93 13.73
CA LYS A 106 -7.68 -14.65 14.05
C LYS A 106 -7.90 -13.17 14.36
N LYS A 107 -7.02 -12.56 15.16
CA LYS A 107 -7.08 -11.12 15.46
C LYS A 107 -6.96 -10.26 14.20
N LEU A 108 -6.16 -10.66 13.21
CA LEU A 108 -6.09 -10.00 11.90
C LEU A 108 -7.39 -10.12 11.11
N ARG A 109 -8.06 -11.28 11.17
CA ARG A 109 -9.33 -11.54 10.48
C ARG A 109 -10.48 -10.72 11.04
N ASP A 110 -10.49 -10.50 12.35
CA ASP A 110 -11.56 -9.80 13.06
C ASP A 110 -11.46 -8.25 12.93
N TYR A 111 -10.48 -7.74 12.17
CA TYR A 111 -10.26 -6.29 11.97
C TYR A 111 -10.70 -5.83 10.58
N ASP A 112 -11.27 -4.61 10.48
CA ASP A 112 -11.93 -4.10 9.26
C ASP A 112 -10.99 -3.59 8.15
N TRP A 113 -9.69 -3.44 8.45
CA TRP A 113 -8.66 -2.97 7.51
C TRP A 113 -9.03 -1.70 6.71
N PRO A 114 -9.30 -0.55 7.38
CA PRO A 114 -9.59 0.70 6.70
C PRO A 114 -8.50 1.13 5.68
N GLY A 115 -7.23 0.83 5.97
CA GLY A 115 -6.10 1.08 5.06
C GLY A 115 -5.77 -0.10 4.12
N ASN A 116 -6.63 -1.13 4.08
CA ASN A 116 -6.55 -2.29 3.18
C ASN A 116 -5.17 -2.98 3.28
N VAL A 117 -4.67 -3.55 2.18
CA VAL A 117 -3.38 -4.28 2.10
C VAL A 117 -2.19 -3.47 2.64
N ARG A 118 -2.18 -2.14 2.49
CA ARG A 118 -1.08 -1.30 3.00
C ARG A 118 -1.04 -1.28 4.52
N GLU A 119 -2.19 -1.19 5.17
CA GLU A 119 -2.26 -1.24 6.62
C GLU A 119 -1.88 -2.62 7.15
N LEU A 120 -2.31 -3.69 6.48
CA LEU A 120 -1.89 -5.06 6.81
C LEU A 120 -0.38 -5.19 6.77
N GLN A 121 0.26 -4.81 5.66
CA GLN A 121 1.71 -4.88 5.52
C GLN A 121 2.42 -4.10 6.63
N ASN A 122 2.04 -2.84 6.86
CA ASN A 122 2.65 -2.01 7.90
C ASN A 122 2.47 -2.60 9.30
N THR A 123 1.31 -3.19 9.58
CA THR A 123 1.02 -3.83 10.86
C THR A 123 1.90 -5.06 11.07
N LEU A 124 2.09 -5.89 10.03
CA LEU A 124 2.98 -7.05 10.07
C LEU A 124 4.45 -6.66 10.19
N GLU A 125 4.88 -5.59 9.51
CA GLU A 125 6.24 -5.05 9.65
C GLU A 125 6.52 -4.61 11.09
N ARG A 126 5.61 -3.84 11.70
CA ARG A 126 5.72 -3.46 13.11
C ARG A 126 5.70 -4.66 14.04
N ALA A 127 4.80 -5.61 13.81
CA ALA A 127 4.69 -6.81 14.63
C ALA A 127 5.95 -7.68 14.57
N ALA A 128 6.60 -7.76 13.41
CA ALA A 128 7.89 -8.44 13.27
C ALA A 128 8.97 -7.79 14.14
N VAL A 129 9.03 -6.45 14.18
CA VAL A 129 9.95 -5.71 15.06
C VAL A 129 9.63 -5.95 16.53
N PHE A 130 8.36 -5.83 16.94
CA PHE A 130 7.96 -6.05 18.33
C PHE A 130 8.18 -7.48 18.82
N SER A 131 8.02 -8.46 17.94
CA SER A 131 8.33 -9.86 18.24
C SER A 131 9.84 -10.17 18.34
N GLY A 132 10.70 -9.19 18.06
CA GLY A 132 12.15 -9.39 17.96
C GLY A 132 12.54 -10.33 16.81
N GLY A 133 11.76 -10.37 15.73
CA GLY A 133 11.96 -11.29 14.60
C GLY A 133 11.69 -12.76 14.93
N ARG A 134 10.73 -13.04 15.82
CA ARG A 134 10.32 -14.41 16.20
C ARG A 134 8.86 -14.65 15.86
N THR A 135 8.16 -15.47 16.63
CA THR A 135 6.74 -15.72 16.43
C THR A 135 5.90 -14.50 16.83
N ILE A 136 5.04 -14.06 15.94
CA ILE A 136 4.07 -12.99 16.15
C ILE A 136 2.88 -13.51 16.95
N LEU A 137 2.66 -12.87 18.09
CA LEU A 137 1.57 -13.10 19.03
C LEU A 137 0.51 -11.99 18.90
N PRO A 138 -0.73 -12.22 19.40
CA PRO A 138 -1.80 -11.22 19.34
C PRO A 138 -1.42 -9.86 19.95
N GLU A 139 -0.53 -9.83 20.95
CA GLU A 139 -0.03 -8.63 21.61
C GLU A 139 0.90 -7.78 20.74
N HIS A 140 1.60 -8.39 19.79
CA HIS A 140 2.47 -7.67 18.85
C HIS A 140 1.66 -6.95 17.74
N LEU A 141 0.38 -7.32 17.56
CA LEU A 141 -0.51 -6.73 16.56
C LEU A 141 -1.18 -5.47 17.12
N ILE A 142 -0.64 -4.32 16.74
CA ILE A 142 -1.16 -3.00 17.08
C ILE A 142 -1.86 -2.41 15.86
N PHE A 143 -3.18 -2.32 15.93
CA PHE A 143 -4.02 -1.68 14.92
C PHE A 143 -4.13 -0.19 15.20
N ASN A 144 -4.00 0.63 14.16
CA ASN A 144 -4.15 2.07 14.31
C ASN A 144 -5.64 2.40 14.36
N GLN A 145 -6.17 2.74 15.53
CA GLN A 145 -7.33 3.62 15.58
C GLN A 145 -6.86 5.00 15.09
N GLU A 146 -7.38 5.48 13.97
CA GLU A 146 -7.02 6.80 13.43
C GLU A 146 -7.26 7.90 14.46
N HIS A 147 -6.23 8.67 14.82
CA HIS A 147 -6.16 10.13 14.65
C HIS A 147 -4.76 10.63 15.06
N GLN A 148 -4.07 11.30 14.11
CA GLN A 148 -2.88 12.13 14.28
C GLN A 148 -1.93 11.76 15.44
N ILE A 149 -1.00 10.86 15.15
CA ILE A 149 0.28 10.93 15.84
C ILE A 149 1.06 12.12 15.25
N ASN A 150 0.79 13.33 15.74
CA ASN A 150 1.78 14.40 15.77
C ASN A 150 2.87 14.04 16.81
N LEU A 151 3.42 12.83 16.75
CA LEU A 151 4.66 12.55 17.48
C LEU A 151 5.77 13.03 16.55
N ASN A 152 6.53 14.01 17.01
CA ASN A 152 7.86 14.23 16.46
C ASN A 152 8.60 12.87 16.47
N LEU A 153 9.44 12.64 15.47
CA LEU A 153 10.22 11.40 15.34
C LEU A 153 10.90 10.99 16.66
N GLU A 154 11.36 11.99 17.44
CA GLU A 154 11.89 11.80 18.80
C GLU A 154 10.91 11.12 19.77
N GLN A 155 9.65 11.54 19.79
CA GLN A 155 8.65 11.01 20.72
C GLN A 155 8.21 9.60 20.31
N ALA A 156 8.19 9.30 19.01
CA ALA A 156 7.91 7.94 18.51
C ALA A 156 9.04 6.96 18.87
N ILE A 157 10.30 7.38 18.77
CA ILE A 157 11.47 6.59 19.19
C ILE A 157 11.45 6.37 20.70
N ALA A 158 11.22 7.42 21.50
CA ALA A 158 11.14 7.32 22.95
C ALA A 158 10.04 6.36 23.42
N GLN A 159 8.87 6.38 22.76
CA GLN A 159 7.78 5.49 23.11
C GLN A 159 8.09 4.03 22.74
N LEU A 160 8.79 3.80 21.63
CA LEU A 160 9.30 2.47 21.27
C LEU A 160 10.31 1.95 22.29
N GLU A 161 11.26 2.78 22.72
CA GLU A 161 12.26 2.44 23.73
C GLU A 161 11.63 2.06 25.07
N ILE A 162 10.69 2.87 25.56
CA ILE A 162 9.97 2.59 26.82
C ILE A 162 9.23 1.25 26.75
N ASN A 163 8.55 0.99 25.63
CA ASN A 163 7.82 -0.26 25.46
C ASN A 163 8.76 -1.46 25.37
N PHE A 164 9.91 -1.31 24.70
CA PHE A 164 10.94 -2.35 24.62
C PHE A 164 11.54 -2.68 25.98
N ILE A 165 11.87 -1.65 26.78
CA ILE A 165 12.44 -1.82 28.12
C ILE A 165 11.41 -2.48 29.05
N ARG A 166 10.15 -2.04 29.03
CA ARG A 166 9.08 -2.64 29.84
C ARG A 166 8.86 -4.11 29.50
N HIS A 167 8.86 -4.44 28.22
CA HIS A 167 8.72 -5.82 27.78
C HIS A 167 9.93 -6.68 28.19
N ALA A 168 11.15 -6.15 28.07
CA ALA A 168 12.37 -6.83 28.52
C ALA A 168 12.40 -7.05 30.05
N LEU A 169 11.96 -6.07 30.84
CA LEU A 169 11.83 -6.17 32.30
C LEU A 169 10.73 -7.16 32.72
N ALA A 170 9.64 -7.26 31.96
CA ALA A 170 8.60 -8.26 32.21
C ALA A 170 9.09 -9.69 31.91
N LEU A 171 9.96 -9.86 30.91
CA LEU A 171 10.57 -11.16 30.55
C LEU A 171 11.69 -11.59 31.52
N TYR A 172 12.35 -10.63 32.17
CA TYR A 172 13.37 -10.87 33.19
C TYR A 172 13.04 -10.12 34.48
N PRO A 173 12.07 -10.60 35.29
CA PRO A 173 11.84 -10.03 36.60
C PRO A 173 13.11 -10.20 37.43
N MET A 174 13.77 -9.07 37.73
CA MET A 174 14.94 -9.04 38.60
C MET A 174 14.62 -9.81 39.89
N LYS A 175 15.32 -10.94 40.11
CA LYS A 175 15.28 -11.63 41.40
C LYS A 175 15.71 -10.61 42.45
N SER A 176 14.79 -10.26 43.35
CA SER A 176 15.11 -9.64 44.62
C SER A 176 16.04 -10.59 45.37
N ASN A 177 17.35 -10.35 45.27
CA ASN A 177 18.31 -10.93 46.21
C ASN A 177 18.21 -10.09 47.48
N ASN A 178 17.30 -10.51 48.33
CA ASN A 178 17.32 -10.18 49.74
C ASN A 178 18.56 -10.86 50.35
N VAL A 179 19.64 -10.10 50.51
CA VAL A 179 20.72 -10.45 51.45
C VAL A 179 20.96 -9.23 52.32
N PHE A 180 20.13 -9.14 53.36
CA PHE A 180 20.56 -8.56 54.63
C PHE A 180 21.50 -9.57 55.30
N VAL A 181 22.72 -9.14 55.58
CA VAL A 181 23.47 -9.17 56.86
C VAL A 181 24.94 -8.94 56.52
#